data_AF-A0AA40D599-F1
#
_entry.id   AF-A0AA40D599-F1
#
_cell.length_a   1.000
_cell.length_b   1.000
_cell.length_c   1.000
_cell.angle_alpha   90.00
_cell.angle_beta   90.00
_cell.angle_gamma   90.00
#
_symmetry.space_group_name_H-M   'P 1'
#
loop_
_entity.id
_entity.type
_entity.pdbx_description
1 polymer ?
#
loop_
_entity_poly.entity_id
_entity_poly.type
_entity_poly.pdbx_seq_one_letter_code
_entity_poly.pdbx_strand_id
1 'polypeptide(L)'
;MAHQTHNIPWEALSSSFDAVKIGARGTPERHTILETQSGEAAQKKREHFVRVFIKTLEDFSNSERKKYPAEFETYDDEAIILPDDVAQKAQEYLHSPLVWPTGMDATRFSKAADWKDGFSSVCDDRADVVMALLVLNEIEPLLRIAHLEAEPLKHLWNFGGPDPGFNNIARAALMSYLFLNVIYCRPQLWMPEGSEGGGRGPQSDYRVMGAFVKVLMGATQSRGSDAWTVPHRQFFGREFSYGENGQKLRDEGVDPLAPENAERLKDYLKLCWNHLIRVHVVTKEAGMDIEWPRLVKEEIHWLWGPSAFPDLYT
;
A
#
# COMPACT_ATOMS: atom_id res chain seq x y z
N MET A 1 -7.65 1.52 -17.59
CA MET A 1 -6.28 1.09 -17.93
C MET A 1 -5.49 0.96 -16.64
N ALA A 2 -4.42 0.16 -16.63
CA ALA A 2 -3.45 0.19 -15.52
C ALA A 2 -2.93 1.63 -15.34
N HIS A 3 -2.63 2.02 -14.10
CA HIS A 3 -2.16 3.36 -13.75
C HIS A 3 -0.69 3.54 -14.17
N GLN A 4 -0.31 4.71 -14.69
CA GLN A 4 1.06 4.99 -15.14
C GLN A 4 1.62 4.03 -16.21
N THR A 5 0.80 3.53 -17.14
CA THR A 5 1.24 2.59 -18.21
C THR A 5 2.35 3.11 -19.12
N HIS A 6 2.54 4.42 -19.22
CA HIS A 6 3.62 5.03 -19.98
C HIS A 6 4.95 5.09 -19.21
N ASN A 7 4.91 4.95 -17.87
CA ASN A 7 6.09 5.00 -17.00
C ASN A 7 6.46 3.64 -16.41
N ILE A 8 5.47 2.79 -16.10
CA ILE A 8 5.64 1.52 -15.40
C ILE A 8 5.30 0.34 -16.34
N PRO A 9 6.21 -0.64 -16.53
CA PRO A 9 6.04 -1.70 -17.51
C PRO A 9 5.16 -2.85 -16.95
N TRP A 10 3.89 -2.57 -16.68
CA TRP A 10 2.95 -3.55 -16.10
C TRP A 10 2.80 -4.82 -16.92
N GLU A 11 2.82 -4.72 -18.26
CA GLU A 11 2.78 -5.88 -19.15
C GLU A 11 4.01 -6.77 -19.02
N ALA A 12 5.19 -6.20 -18.74
CA ALA A 12 6.40 -6.98 -18.50
C ALA A 12 6.28 -7.78 -17.21
N LEU A 13 5.81 -7.16 -16.12
CA LEU A 13 5.56 -7.87 -14.87
C LEU A 13 4.46 -8.92 -15.04
N SER A 14 3.32 -8.53 -15.60
CA SER A 14 2.17 -9.43 -15.75
C SER A 14 2.55 -10.63 -16.60
N SER A 15 3.20 -10.45 -17.75
CA SER A 15 3.66 -11.52 -18.65
C SER A 15 4.86 -12.34 -18.13
N SER A 16 5.30 -12.12 -16.88
CA SER A 16 6.28 -12.98 -16.19
C SER A 16 5.62 -14.03 -15.29
N PHE A 17 4.29 -14.14 -15.35
CA PHE A 17 3.46 -15.13 -14.67
C PHE A 17 2.61 -15.91 -15.67
N ASP A 18 2.35 -17.19 -15.38
CA ASP A 18 1.43 -18.05 -16.12
C ASP A 18 0.07 -18.11 -15.43
N ALA A 19 -1.00 -18.03 -16.23
CA ALA A 19 -2.35 -18.30 -15.76
C ALA A 19 -2.60 -19.81 -15.77
N VAL A 20 -2.53 -20.45 -14.60
CA VAL A 20 -2.64 -21.91 -14.48
C VAL A 20 -3.85 -22.33 -13.66
N LYS A 21 -4.49 -23.44 -14.03
CA LYS A 21 -5.62 -24.01 -13.28
C LYS A 21 -5.12 -24.99 -12.22
N ILE A 22 -5.28 -24.66 -10.94
CA ILE A 22 -4.89 -25.49 -9.79
C ILE A 22 -6.10 -26.26 -9.26
N GLY A 23 -5.89 -27.48 -8.76
CA GLY A 23 -6.91 -28.39 -8.23
C GLY A 23 -6.92 -29.73 -8.97
N ALA A 24 -7.69 -30.70 -8.46
CA ALA A 24 -7.76 -32.04 -9.04
C ALA A 24 -8.29 -32.02 -10.48
N ARG A 25 -7.60 -32.72 -11.40
CA ARG A 25 -7.98 -32.73 -12.82
C ARG A 25 -9.39 -33.29 -13.00
N GLY A 26 -10.24 -32.55 -13.70
CA GLY A 26 -11.63 -32.96 -13.97
C GLY A 26 -12.64 -32.57 -12.90
N THR A 27 -12.24 -31.86 -11.84
CA THR A 27 -13.17 -31.35 -10.81
C THR A 27 -13.60 -29.90 -11.09
N PRO A 28 -14.79 -29.50 -10.62
CA PRO A 28 -15.27 -28.12 -10.72
C PRO A 28 -14.48 -27.14 -9.84
N GLU A 29 -13.77 -27.62 -8.82
CA GLU A 29 -12.98 -26.85 -7.84
C GLU A 29 -11.67 -26.28 -8.39
N ARG A 30 -11.36 -26.48 -9.68
CA ARG A 30 -10.12 -25.94 -10.24
C ARG A 30 -10.20 -24.43 -10.43
N HIS A 31 -9.28 -23.68 -9.83
CA HIS A 31 -9.22 -22.23 -9.93
C HIS A 31 -7.95 -21.78 -10.67
N THR A 32 -8.08 -20.74 -11.49
CA THR A 32 -6.95 -20.08 -12.15
C THR A 32 -6.22 -19.22 -11.14
N ILE A 33 -4.91 -19.36 -11.10
CA ILE A 33 -4.01 -18.45 -10.38
C ILE A 33 -2.90 -17.96 -11.30
N LEU A 34 -2.14 -16.97 -10.84
CA LEU A 34 -0.88 -16.59 -11.45
C LEU A 34 0.26 -17.35 -10.76
N GLU A 35 0.90 -18.27 -11.48
CA GLU A 35 2.15 -18.90 -11.05
C GLU A 35 3.34 -18.19 -11.68
N THR A 36 4.45 -18.15 -10.95
CA THR A 36 5.68 -17.53 -11.48
C THR A 36 6.23 -18.33 -12.65
N GLN A 37 6.48 -17.66 -13.79
CA GLN A 37 7.22 -18.28 -14.88
C GLN A 37 8.68 -18.48 -14.49
N SER A 38 9.14 -19.71 -14.67
CA SER A 38 10.54 -20.10 -14.54
C SER A 38 11.37 -19.60 -15.73
N GLY A 39 12.67 -19.45 -15.50
CA GLY A 39 13.66 -19.14 -16.54
C GLY A 39 14.12 -17.69 -16.56
N GLU A 40 15.31 -17.49 -17.13
CA GLU A 40 16.06 -16.23 -17.10
C GLU A 40 15.27 -15.07 -17.75
N ALA A 41 14.53 -15.33 -18.83
CA ALA A 41 13.75 -14.31 -19.52
C ALA A 41 12.64 -13.73 -18.64
N ALA A 42 11.91 -14.57 -17.90
CA ALA A 42 10.85 -14.11 -16.99
C ALA A 42 11.44 -13.37 -15.79
N GLN A 43 12.56 -13.85 -15.23
CA GLN A 43 13.28 -13.15 -14.17
C GLN A 43 13.77 -11.77 -14.62
N LYS A 44 14.34 -11.64 -15.82
CA LYS A 44 14.75 -10.34 -16.39
C LYS A 44 13.59 -9.36 -16.53
N LYS A 45 12.39 -9.82 -16.86
CA LYS A 45 11.19 -8.97 -16.89
C LYS A 45 10.84 -8.43 -15.49
N ARG A 46 10.89 -9.29 -14.46
CA ARG A 46 10.62 -8.89 -13.07
C ARG A 46 11.65 -7.91 -12.55
N GLU A 47 12.94 -8.16 -12.77
CA GLU A 47 14.02 -7.23 -12.40
C GLU A 47 13.94 -5.91 -13.17
N HIS A 48 13.59 -5.95 -14.46
CA HIS A 48 13.33 -4.75 -15.25
C HIS A 48 12.17 -3.94 -14.66
N PHE A 49 11.06 -4.59 -14.31
CA PHE A 49 9.93 -3.94 -13.67
C PHE A 49 10.34 -3.25 -12.37
N VAL A 50 11.01 -3.97 -11.46
CA VAL A 50 11.44 -3.42 -10.15
C VAL A 50 12.30 -2.18 -10.36
N ARG A 51 13.30 -2.23 -11.25
CA ARG A 51 14.17 -1.10 -11.55
C ARG A 51 13.39 0.12 -12.07
N VAL A 52 12.48 -0.07 -13.03
CA VAL A 52 11.72 1.04 -13.61
C VAL A 52 10.69 1.60 -12.61
N PHE A 53 10.06 0.73 -11.82
CA PHE A 53 9.13 1.14 -10.77
C PHE A 53 9.80 2.07 -9.76
N ILE A 54 10.99 1.69 -9.26
CA ILE A 54 11.74 2.49 -8.28
C ILE A 54 12.18 3.81 -8.88
N LYS A 55 12.76 3.79 -10.09
CA LYS A 55 13.14 5.03 -10.78
C LYS A 55 11.95 5.98 -10.93
N THR A 56 10.78 5.44 -11.30
CA THR A 56 9.55 6.23 -11.41
C THR A 56 9.12 6.78 -10.06
N LEU A 57 9.17 5.97 -8.99
CA LEU A 57 8.86 6.43 -7.63
C LEU A 57 9.79 7.57 -7.21
N GLU A 58 11.09 7.44 -7.44
CA GLU A 58 12.09 8.47 -7.14
C GLU A 58 11.83 9.77 -7.94
N ASP A 59 11.60 9.68 -9.25
CA ASP A 59 11.37 10.84 -10.11
C ASP A 59 10.11 11.63 -9.67
N PHE A 60 9.02 10.92 -9.32
CA PHE A 60 7.81 11.53 -8.79
C PHE A 60 8.00 12.08 -7.37
N SER A 61 8.71 11.37 -6.50
CA SER A 61 8.98 11.81 -5.13
C SER A 61 9.87 13.04 -5.08
N ASN A 62 10.89 13.12 -5.94
CA ASN A 62 11.71 14.31 -6.10
C ASN A 62 10.88 15.50 -6.60
N SER A 63 9.88 15.25 -7.46
CA SER A 63 8.96 16.30 -7.93
C SER A 63 7.98 16.74 -6.84
N GLU A 64 7.52 15.81 -5.99
CA GLU A 64 6.67 16.10 -4.84
C GLU A 64 7.41 16.92 -3.79
N ARG A 65 8.64 16.52 -3.42
CA ARG A 65 9.46 17.21 -2.42
C ARG A 65 9.73 18.68 -2.75
N LYS A 66 9.83 19.02 -4.05
CA LYS A 66 10.04 20.40 -4.54
C LYS A 66 8.88 21.35 -4.27
N LYS A 67 7.71 20.85 -3.87
CA LYS A 67 6.55 21.69 -3.52
C LYS A 67 6.65 22.31 -2.13
N TYR A 68 7.59 21.84 -1.31
CA TYR A 68 7.76 22.24 0.09
C TYR A 68 9.10 22.98 0.28
N PRO A 69 9.28 23.73 1.39
CA PRO A 69 10.53 24.44 1.67
C PRO A 69 11.77 23.56 1.54
N ALA A 70 12.84 24.08 0.93
CA ALA A 70 14.07 23.32 0.73
C ALA A 70 14.87 23.14 2.03
N GLU A 71 14.73 24.07 2.96
CA GLU A 71 15.43 24.13 4.23
C GLU A 71 14.42 24.26 5.37
N PHE A 72 14.75 23.65 6.50
CA PHE A 72 14.01 23.75 7.75
C PHE A 72 14.96 24.20 8.84
N GLU A 73 14.50 25.09 9.72
CA GLU A 73 15.27 25.57 10.85
C GLU A 73 15.27 24.54 11.99
N THR A 74 16.22 24.68 12.92
CA THR A 74 16.17 23.93 14.19
C THR A 74 15.00 24.41 15.03
N TYR A 75 14.23 23.47 15.57
CA TYR A 75 13.05 23.76 16.39
C TYR A 75 13.41 23.74 17.88
N ASP A 76 13.07 24.79 18.60
CA ASP A 76 13.00 24.74 20.06
C ASP A 76 11.75 23.95 20.51
N ASP A 77 11.69 23.63 21.80
CA ASP A 77 10.65 22.81 22.42
C ASP A 77 9.23 23.38 22.25
N GLU A 78 9.12 24.70 22.14
CA GLU A 78 7.84 25.41 22.05
C GLU A 78 7.39 25.63 20.60
N ALA A 79 8.25 25.32 19.63
CA ALA A 79 7.94 25.46 18.21
C ALA A 79 6.72 24.61 17.84
N ILE A 80 5.76 25.25 17.17
CA ILE A 80 4.56 24.58 16.66
C ILE A 80 4.95 23.74 15.44
N ILE A 81 4.86 22.43 15.59
CA ILE A 81 5.14 21.43 14.55
C ILE A 81 3.85 21.05 13.84
N LEU A 82 2.77 20.90 14.60
CA LEU A 82 1.45 20.55 14.11
C LEU A 82 0.47 21.68 14.45
N PRO A 83 0.19 22.60 13.51
CA PRO A 83 -0.78 23.67 13.70
C PRO A 83 -2.17 23.15 14.06
N ASP A 84 -2.95 23.94 14.81
CA ASP A 84 -4.26 23.52 15.34
C ASP A 84 -5.23 23.01 14.26
N ASP A 85 -5.28 23.66 13.09
CA ASP A 85 -6.16 23.22 12.00
C ASP A 85 -5.74 21.86 11.42
N VAL A 86 -4.44 21.58 11.37
CA VAL A 86 -3.90 20.30 10.93
C VAL A 86 -4.11 19.23 12.00
N ALA A 87 -3.87 19.56 13.27
CA ALA A 87 -4.14 18.67 14.39
C ALA A 87 -5.61 18.25 14.42
N GLN A 88 -6.51 19.21 14.22
CA GLN A 88 -7.95 18.96 14.17
C GLN A 88 -8.34 18.07 12.99
N LYS A 89 -7.79 18.28 11.78
CA LYS A 89 -8.02 17.38 10.64
C LYS A 89 -7.54 15.96 10.92
N ALA A 90 -6.35 15.81 11.51
CA ALA A 90 -5.82 14.51 11.90
C ALA A 90 -6.75 13.85 12.94
N GLN A 91 -7.19 14.61 13.95
CA GLN A 91 -8.13 14.13 14.95
C GLN A 91 -9.45 13.63 14.36
N GLU A 92 -10.03 14.38 13.41
CA GLU A 92 -11.27 13.99 12.73
C GLU A 92 -11.09 12.72 11.91
N TYR A 93 -9.95 12.59 11.23
CA TYR A 93 -9.61 11.37 10.51
C TYR A 93 -9.49 10.16 11.44
N LEU A 94 -8.85 10.33 12.59
CA LEU A 94 -8.62 9.29 13.59
C LEU A 94 -9.91 8.89 14.34
N HIS A 95 -10.88 9.80 14.41
CA HIS A 95 -12.24 9.52 14.91
C HIS A 95 -13.19 8.97 13.83
N SER A 96 -12.71 8.72 12.62
CA SER A 96 -13.51 8.08 11.58
C SER A 96 -14.08 6.74 12.08
N PRO A 97 -15.34 6.39 11.75
CA PRO A 97 -15.91 5.09 12.10
C PRO A 97 -15.19 3.92 11.41
N LEU A 98 -14.28 4.21 10.48
CA LEU A 98 -13.43 3.25 9.80
C LEU A 98 -12.07 3.08 10.47
N VAL A 99 -11.78 3.74 11.58
CA VAL A 99 -10.60 3.50 12.43
C VAL A 99 -11.08 2.73 13.65
N TRP A 100 -10.26 1.82 14.17
CA TRP A 100 -10.55 1.17 15.43
C TRP A 100 -10.67 2.24 16.53
N PRO A 101 -11.74 2.27 17.35
CA PRO A 101 -11.93 3.33 18.34
C PRO A 101 -10.71 3.50 19.24
N THR A 102 -10.07 4.66 19.14
CA THR A 102 -8.96 5.07 20.00
C THR A 102 -9.41 6.20 20.92
N GLY A 103 -8.93 6.24 22.17
CA GLY A 103 -9.04 7.42 23.04
C GLY A 103 -7.97 8.48 22.76
N MET A 104 -7.40 8.45 21.55
CA MET A 104 -6.22 9.21 21.17
C MET A 104 -6.58 10.64 20.79
N ASP A 105 -5.73 11.57 21.24
CA ASP A 105 -5.87 13.00 21.01
C ASP A 105 -4.66 13.53 20.24
N ALA A 106 -4.84 13.76 18.94
CA ALA A 106 -3.82 14.26 18.03
C ALA A 106 -3.35 15.68 18.38
N THR A 107 -4.18 16.48 19.08
CA THR A 107 -3.83 17.86 19.47
C THR A 107 -2.73 17.90 20.53
N ARG A 108 -2.49 16.77 21.22
CA ARG A 108 -1.39 16.62 22.18
C ARG A 108 -0.01 16.61 21.56
N PHE A 109 0.10 16.53 20.23
CA PHE A 109 1.36 16.48 19.50
C PHE A 109 1.64 17.77 18.72
N SER A 110 1.20 18.91 19.27
CA SER A 110 1.26 20.23 18.62
C SER A 110 2.68 20.80 18.55
N LYS A 111 3.50 20.57 19.57
CA LYS A 111 4.82 21.19 19.76
C LYS A 111 5.96 20.22 19.53
N ALA A 112 7.15 20.74 19.24
CA ALA A 112 8.36 19.93 19.08
C ALA A 112 8.68 19.08 20.32
N ALA A 113 8.43 19.60 21.53
CA ALA A 113 8.61 18.85 22.78
C ALA A 113 7.78 17.56 22.84
N ASP A 114 6.59 17.53 22.22
CA ASP A 114 5.66 16.39 22.26
C ASP A 114 6.17 15.21 21.41
N TRP A 115 7.15 15.46 20.54
CA TRP A 115 7.77 14.46 19.65
C TRP A 115 9.13 13.96 20.17
N LYS A 116 9.50 14.32 21.41
CA LYS A 116 10.74 13.86 22.06
C LYS A 116 10.54 12.53 22.79
N ASP A 117 11.62 12.06 23.41
CA ASP A 117 11.84 10.80 24.14
C ASP A 117 10.61 10.04 24.69
N GLY A 118 10.78 8.72 24.87
CA GLY A 118 9.74 7.85 25.42
C GLY A 118 8.90 7.16 24.34
N PHE A 119 9.53 6.78 23.22
CA PHE A 119 8.89 5.95 22.19
C PHE A 119 8.52 4.58 22.75
N SER A 120 7.26 4.23 22.56
CA SER A 120 6.75 2.93 22.99
C SER A 120 7.06 1.89 21.92
N SER A 121 7.69 0.79 22.33
CA SER A 121 7.94 -0.35 21.46
C SER A 121 6.71 -1.24 21.27
N VAL A 122 5.53 -0.86 21.76
CA VAL A 122 4.30 -1.67 21.71
C VAL A 122 3.15 -0.92 21.05
N CYS A 123 2.88 0.30 21.48
CA CYS A 123 1.85 1.18 20.92
C CYS A 123 2.24 2.64 21.12
N ASP A 124 2.32 3.40 20.04
CA ASP A 124 2.69 4.82 20.08
C ASP A 124 1.71 5.65 19.25
N ASP A 125 0.89 6.45 19.93
CA ASP A 125 -0.16 7.29 19.34
C ASP A 125 0.39 8.24 18.26
N ARG A 126 1.67 8.62 18.34
CA ARG A 126 2.32 9.47 17.33
C ARG A 126 2.34 8.81 15.95
N ALA A 127 2.38 7.48 15.89
CA ALA A 127 2.35 6.76 14.63
C ALA A 127 1.03 6.96 13.90
N ASP A 128 -0.10 6.90 14.62
CA ASP A 128 -1.42 7.16 14.04
C ASP A 128 -1.53 8.59 13.50
N VAL A 129 -0.97 9.56 14.22
CA VAL A 129 -0.87 10.94 13.75
C VAL A 129 -0.04 11.02 12.46
N VAL A 130 1.14 10.41 12.41
CA VAL A 130 1.97 10.35 11.20
C VAL A 130 1.20 9.72 10.04
N MET A 131 0.46 8.64 10.30
CA MET A 131 -0.34 7.97 9.28
C MET A 131 -1.50 8.82 8.77
N ALA A 132 -2.22 9.49 9.67
CA ALA A 132 -3.28 10.43 9.32
C ALA A 132 -2.74 11.57 8.43
N LEU A 133 -1.61 12.18 8.81
CA LEU A 133 -0.98 13.25 8.03
C LEU A 133 -0.56 12.79 6.62
N LEU A 134 0.03 11.60 6.50
CA LEU A 134 0.40 11.00 5.21
C LEU A 134 -0.82 10.78 4.30
N VAL A 135 -1.92 10.28 4.86
CA VAL A 135 -3.15 10.04 4.09
C VAL A 135 -3.82 11.36 3.69
N LEU A 136 -3.89 12.32 4.62
CA LEU A 136 -4.47 13.65 4.43
C LEU A 136 -3.63 14.58 3.54
N ASN A 137 -2.43 14.16 3.13
CA ASN A 137 -1.48 14.96 2.35
C ASN A 137 -0.94 16.19 3.11
N GLU A 138 -0.87 16.12 4.43
CA GLU A 138 -0.29 17.15 5.29
C GLU A 138 1.22 16.86 5.44
N ILE A 139 1.97 17.08 4.35
CA ILE A 139 3.38 16.68 4.26
C ILE A 139 4.32 17.67 4.95
N GLU A 140 4.02 18.98 4.95
CA GLU A 140 4.91 19.96 5.57
C GLU A 140 5.16 19.68 7.07
N PRO A 141 4.14 19.41 7.91
CA PRO A 141 4.36 18.99 9.30
C PRO A 141 5.26 17.76 9.43
N LEU A 142 5.10 16.76 8.54
CA LEU A 142 5.95 15.57 8.53
C LEU A 142 7.41 15.88 8.19
N LEU A 143 7.65 16.83 7.28
CA LEU A 143 9.00 17.33 7.00
C LEU A 143 9.57 18.04 8.23
N ARG A 144 8.79 18.86 8.95
CA ARG A 144 9.24 19.48 10.21
C ARG A 144 9.62 18.43 11.25
N ILE A 145 8.79 17.39 11.42
CA ILE A 145 9.04 16.25 12.32
C ILE A 145 10.33 15.51 11.92
N ALA A 146 10.61 15.38 10.62
CA ALA A 146 11.82 14.73 10.11
C ALA A 146 13.12 15.45 10.50
N HIS A 147 13.05 16.75 10.78
CA HIS A 147 14.18 17.59 11.19
C HIS A 147 14.33 17.72 12.72
N LEU A 148 13.53 17.00 13.51
CA LEU A 148 13.68 16.98 14.97
C LEU A 148 14.84 16.07 15.40
N GLU A 149 15.65 16.53 16.36
CA GLU A 149 16.83 15.81 16.86
C GLU A 149 16.51 14.42 17.45
N ALA A 150 15.29 14.23 17.96
CA ALA A 150 14.83 12.95 18.50
C ALA A 150 14.53 11.88 17.44
N GLU A 151 14.66 12.21 16.15
CA GLU A 151 14.43 11.33 15.00
C GLU A 151 13.12 10.49 15.08
N PRO A 152 11.98 11.09 15.47
CA PRO A 152 10.74 10.35 15.78
C PRO A 152 10.28 9.44 14.65
N LEU A 153 10.41 9.87 13.39
CA LEU A 153 9.97 9.06 12.25
C LEU A 153 10.73 7.75 12.10
N LYS A 154 11.99 7.67 12.55
CA LYS A 154 12.74 6.41 12.56
C LYS A 154 12.16 5.43 13.58
N HIS A 155 11.74 5.94 14.74
CA HIS A 155 11.11 5.16 15.80
C HIS A 155 9.69 4.72 15.45
N LEU A 156 8.96 5.54 14.70
CA LEU A 156 7.56 5.29 14.33
C LEU A 156 7.40 4.49 13.02
N TRP A 157 8.50 4.23 12.31
CA TRP A 157 8.47 3.44 11.06
C TRP A 157 7.94 2.04 11.31
N ASN A 158 8.48 1.38 12.34
CA ASN A 158 8.09 0.06 12.83
C ASN A 158 8.27 0.04 14.35
N PHE A 159 7.27 -0.40 15.10
CA PHE A 159 7.39 -0.68 16.53
C PHE A 159 6.38 -1.76 16.93
N GLY A 160 6.68 -2.62 17.90
CA GLY A 160 5.75 -3.67 18.35
C GLY A 160 5.82 -4.98 17.57
N GLY A 161 4.81 -5.84 17.79
CA GLY A 161 4.63 -7.14 17.15
C GLY A 161 4.41 -7.03 15.63
N PRO A 162 3.75 -7.99 14.96
CA PRO A 162 4.02 -8.22 13.54
C PRO A 162 3.84 -7.04 12.59
N ASP A 163 3.02 -6.00 12.82
CA ASP A 163 3.07 -4.75 12.01
C ASP A 163 2.38 -3.50 12.64
N PRO A 164 2.89 -2.84 13.70
CA PRO A 164 2.56 -1.43 13.98
C PRO A 164 3.62 -0.45 13.44
N GLY A 165 3.17 0.68 12.89
CA GLY A 165 4.02 1.71 12.31
C GLY A 165 3.49 2.24 10.98
N PHE A 166 4.04 3.38 10.54
CA PHE A 166 3.58 4.02 9.28
C PHE A 166 4.15 3.36 8.02
N ASN A 167 5.03 2.36 8.14
CA ASN A 167 5.43 1.49 7.02
C ASN A 167 4.22 0.81 6.36
N ASN A 168 3.15 0.55 7.12
CA ASN A 168 1.93 -0.10 6.66
C ASN A 168 1.23 0.68 5.57
N ILE A 169 1.36 2.02 5.55
CA ILE A 169 0.86 2.84 4.44
C ILE A 169 1.50 2.41 3.13
N ALA A 170 2.83 2.22 3.12
CA ALA A 170 3.53 1.79 1.93
C ALA A 170 3.20 0.35 1.56
N ARG A 171 3.18 -0.59 2.52
CA ARG A 171 2.89 -2.01 2.24
C ARG A 171 1.47 -2.20 1.70
N ALA A 172 0.46 -1.64 2.37
CA ALA A 172 -0.94 -1.76 1.96
C ALA A 172 -1.19 -1.13 0.58
N ALA A 173 -0.62 0.06 0.33
CA ALA A 173 -0.70 0.72 -0.95
C ALA A 173 0.02 -0.06 -2.05
N LEU A 174 1.24 -0.52 -1.81
CA LEU A 174 2.07 -1.24 -2.77
C LEU A 174 1.42 -2.57 -3.17
N MET A 175 0.98 -3.36 -2.20
CA MET A 175 0.33 -4.65 -2.42
C MET A 175 -0.94 -4.48 -3.27
N SER A 176 -1.82 -3.54 -2.90
CA SER A 176 -3.04 -3.24 -3.66
C SER A 176 -2.72 -2.77 -5.08
N TYR A 177 -1.75 -1.88 -5.21
CA TYR A 177 -1.35 -1.27 -6.47
C TYR A 177 -0.74 -2.28 -7.43
N LEU A 178 0.17 -3.15 -6.95
CA LEU A 178 0.78 -4.21 -7.75
C LEU A 178 -0.29 -5.20 -8.24
N PHE A 179 -1.12 -5.71 -7.33
CA PHE A 179 -2.09 -6.73 -7.67
C PHE A 179 -3.11 -6.23 -8.70
N LEU A 180 -3.76 -5.10 -8.43
CA LEU A 180 -4.83 -4.59 -9.29
C LEU A 180 -4.32 -4.20 -10.68
N ASN A 181 -3.13 -3.60 -10.79
CA ASN A 181 -2.54 -3.29 -12.10
C ASN A 181 -2.14 -4.56 -12.88
N VAL A 182 -1.57 -5.57 -12.22
CA VAL A 182 -1.19 -6.84 -12.87
C VAL A 182 -2.42 -7.60 -13.36
N ILE A 183 -3.47 -7.69 -12.54
CA ILE A 183 -4.73 -8.33 -12.92
C ILE A 183 -5.43 -7.54 -14.02
N TYR A 184 -5.38 -6.20 -14.00
CA TYR A 184 -5.94 -5.38 -15.08
C TYR A 184 -5.37 -5.79 -16.45
N CYS A 185 -4.06 -6.09 -16.53
CA CYS A 185 -3.39 -6.56 -17.75
C CYS A 185 -3.78 -7.99 -18.19
N ARG A 186 -4.67 -8.66 -17.43
CA ARG A 186 -5.15 -10.02 -17.68
C ARG A 186 -6.68 -10.02 -17.81
N PRO A 187 -7.24 -9.48 -18.91
CA PRO A 187 -8.69 -9.34 -19.10
C PRO A 187 -9.45 -10.66 -18.96
N GLN A 188 -8.84 -11.80 -19.26
CA GLN A 188 -9.41 -13.13 -19.05
C GLN A 188 -9.75 -13.46 -17.58
N LEU A 189 -9.22 -12.69 -16.62
CA LEU A 189 -9.45 -12.90 -15.18
C LEU A 189 -10.55 -12.01 -14.60
N TRP A 190 -10.86 -10.89 -15.26
CA TRP A 190 -11.77 -9.86 -14.70
C TRP A 190 -12.87 -9.40 -15.67
N MET A 191 -12.65 -9.44 -16.99
CA MET A 191 -13.67 -9.06 -17.97
C MET A 191 -14.64 -10.22 -18.23
N PRO A 192 -15.97 -9.95 -18.30
CA PRO A 192 -16.98 -10.97 -18.57
C PRO A 192 -16.67 -11.79 -19.82
N GLU A 193 -17.04 -13.07 -19.80
CA GLU A 193 -16.99 -13.93 -20.97
C GLU A 193 -17.76 -13.30 -22.16
N GLY A 194 -17.18 -13.35 -23.35
CA GLY A 194 -17.72 -12.69 -24.55
C GLY A 194 -17.25 -11.26 -24.79
N SER A 195 -16.58 -10.63 -23.81
CA SER A 195 -15.88 -9.35 -24.03
C SER A 195 -14.57 -9.56 -24.79
N GLU A 196 -14.07 -8.55 -25.51
CA GLU A 196 -12.76 -8.63 -26.18
C GLU A 196 -11.63 -8.89 -25.15
N GLY A 197 -10.87 -9.97 -25.35
CA GLY A 197 -9.85 -10.43 -24.39
C GLY A 197 -10.41 -10.99 -23.08
N GLY A 198 -11.73 -10.97 -22.89
CA GLY A 198 -12.42 -11.46 -21.71
C GLY A 198 -12.53 -12.98 -21.66
N GLY A 199 -13.01 -13.46 -20.52
CA GLY A 199 -13.04 -14.90 -20.22
C GLY A 199 -13.22 -15.19 -18.74
N ARG A 200 -13.65 -14.20 -17.95
CA ARG A 200 -13.96 -14.38 -16.54
C ARG A 200 -15.16 -15.31 -16.41
N GLY A 201 -14.91 -16.48 -15.86
CA GLY A 201 -15.90 -17.44 -15.39
C GLY A 201 -15.59 -17.89 -13.97
N PRO A 202 -16.37 -18.82 -13.40
CA PRO A 202 -16.23 -19.25 -12.00
C PRO A 202 -14.83 -19.74 -11.61
N GLN A 203 -14.09 -20.30 -12.58
CA GLN A 203 -12.74 -20.80 -12.39
C GLN A 203 -11.65 -19.77 -12.68
N SER A 204 -11.89 -18.77 -13.52
CA SER A 204 -10.89 -17.77 -13.94
C SER A 204 -11.03 -16.43 -13.20
N ASP A 205 -12.05 -16.28 -12.37
CA ASP A 205 -12.30 -15.07 -11.59
C ASP A 205 -11.17 -14.76 -10.61
N TYR A 206 -10.49 -13.63 -10.77
CA TYR A 206 -9.39 -13.24 -9.89
C TYR A 206 -9.79 -13.15 -8.41
N ARG A 207 -11.08 -12.96 -8.11
CA ARG A 207 -11.58 -12.84 -6.74
C ARG A 207 -11.49 -14.13 -5.94
N VAL A 208 -11.33 -15.29 -6.60
CA VAL A 208 -11.06 -16.57 -5.93
C VAL A 208 -9.58 -16.81 -5.63
N MET A 209 -8.69 -15.97 -6.14
CA MET A 209 -7.25 -16.15 -5.92
C MET A 209 -6.91 -15.83 -4.47
N GLY A 210 -6.09 -16.68 -3.84
CA GLY A 210 -5.54 -16.39 -2.51
C GLY A 210 -4.78 -15.06 -2.47
N ALA A 211 -4.17 -14.66 -3.58
CA ALA A 211 -3.53 -13.35 -3.74
C ALA A 211 -4.51 -12.17 -3.53
N PHE A 212 -5.76 -12.26 -4.00
CA PHE A 212 -6.75 -11.20 -3.77
C PHE A 212 -7.18 -11.13 -2.30
N VAL A 213 -7.35 -12.29 -1.65
CA VAL A 213 -7.63 -12.36 -0.21
C VAL A 213 -6.50 -11.71 0.60
N LYS A 214 -5.23 -11.96 0.23
CA LYS A 214 -4.07 -11.29 0.82
C LYS A 214 -4.14 -9.77 0.66
N VAL A 215 -4.52 -9.26 -0.52
CA VAL A 215 -4.70 -7.82 -0.75
C VAL A 215 -5.74 -7.24 0.20
N LEU A 216 -6.94 -7.83 0.22
CA LEU A 216 -8.04 -7.33 1.06
C LEU A 216 -7.65 -7.29 2.53
N MET A 217 -7.07 -8.38 3.03
CA MET A 217 -6.64 -8.49 4.41
C MET A 217 -5.51 -7.49 4.74
N GLY A 218 -4.41 -7.50 4.00
CA GLY A 218 -3.26 -6.64 4.32
C GLY A 218 -3.56 -5.16 4.16
N ALA A 219 -4.55 -4.78 3.34
CA ALA A 219 -4.94 -3.39 3.17
C ALA A 219 -6.02 -2.91 4.16
N THR A 220 -6.88 -3.80 4.69
CA THR A 220 -8.07 -3.39 5.44
C THR A 220 -8.18 -3.94 6.86
N GLN A 221 -7.41 -4.97 7.22
CA GLN A 221 -7.50 -5.60 8.54
C GLN A 221 -6.92 -4.69 9.62
N SER A 222 -7.65 -4.53 10.73
CA SER A 222 -7.15 -3.82 11.91
C SER A 222 -6.01 -4.60 12.57
N ARG A 223 -4.94 -3.91 12.97
CA ARG A 223 -3.81 -4.50 13.71
C ARG A 223 -3.39 -3.66 14.92
N GLY A 224 -4.27 -2.78 15.40
CA GLY A 224 -3.91 -1.70 16.33
C GLY A 224 -3.25 -0.54 15.60
N SER A 225 -3.56 0.69 16.01
CA SER A 225 -3.13 1.91 15.30
C SER A 225 -3.50 1.93 13.82
N ASP A 226 -4.69 1.45 13.45
CA ASP A 226 -5.05 1.08 12.08
C ASP A 226 -5.42 2.23 11.14
N ALA A 227 -4.96 3.45 11.42
CA ALA A 227 -5.23 4.65 10.65
C ALA A 227 -4.91 4.52 9.14
N TRP A 228 -3.92 3.72 8.77
CA TRP A 228 -3.55 3.48 7.36
C TRP A 228 -4.63 2.74 6.55
N THR A 229 -5.53 2.01 7.21
CA THR A 229 -6.52 1.15 6.56
C THR A 229 -7.74 1.91 6.02
N VAL A 230 -8.05 3.09 6.56
CA VAL A 230 -9.23 3.89 6.20
C VAL A 230 -9.41 4.08 4.69
N PRO A 231 -8.42 4.57 3.91
CA PRO A 231 -8.58 4.75 2.47
C PRO A 231 -8.87 3.43 1.75
N HIS A 232 -8.31 2.33 2.24
CA HIS A 232 -8.55 0.99 1.69
C HIS A 232 -9.96 0.49 2.06
N ARG A 233 -10.42 0.71 3.30
CA ARG A 233 -11.79 0.38 3.74
C ARG A 233 -12.84 1.22 2.98
N GLN A 234 -12.56 2.49 2.70
CA GLN A 234 -13.41 3.32 1.85
C GLN A 234 -13.52 2.77 0.42
N PHE A 235 -12.43 2.23 -0.12
CA PHE A 235 -12.41 1.64 -1.46
C PHE A 235 -13.04 0.25 -1.53
N PHE A 236 -12.70 -0.66 -0.62
CA PHE A 236 -13.21 -2.02 -0.61
C PHE A 236 -14.56 -2.17 0.10
N GLY A 237 -15.00 -1.15 0.84
CA GLY A 237 -16.30 -1.04 1.48
C GLY A 237 -16.38 -1.50 2.93
N ARG A 238 -15.39 -2.27 3.42
CA ARG A 238 -15.32 -2.75 4.81
C ARG A 238 -13.92 -3.27 5.16
N GLU A 239 -13.77 -3.69 6.41
CA GLU A 239 -12.66 -4.53 6.86
C GLU A 239 -12.83 -5.99 6.41
N PHE A 240 -11.71 -6.62 6.02
CA PHE A 240 -11.59 -8.02 5.60
C PHE A 240 -10.55 -8.76 6.46
N SER A 241 -10.67 -10.08 6.58
CA SER A 241 -9.80 -10.93 7.41
C SER A 241 -9.43 -12.26 6.72
N TYR A 242 -8.63 -13.11 7.38
CA TYR A 242 -8.20 -14.42 6.85
C TYR A 242 -9.35 -15.39 6.49
N GLY A 243 -10.55 -15.19 7.04
CA GLY A 243 -11.71 -16.07 6.78
C GLY A 243 -12.46 -15.78 5.47
N GLU A 244 -12.05 -14.74 4.73
CA GLU A 244 -12.69 -14.36 3.48
C GLU A 244 -12.39 -15.38 2.38
N ASN A 245 -13.40 -15.68 1.57
CA ASN A 245 -13.26 -16.57 0.42
C ASN A 245 -13.92 -15.96 -0.81
N GLY A 246 -13.48 -16.42 -1.98
CA GLY A 246 -13.94 -15.85 -3.25
C GLY A 246 -15.43 -15.97 -3.51
N GLN A 247 -16.14 -16.95 -2.93
CA GLN A 247 -17.60 -17.04 -3.07
C GLN A 247 -18.29 -15.91 -2.30
N LYS A 248 -17.93 -15.72 -1.02
CA LYS A 248 -18.46 -14.63 -0.20
C LYS A 248 -18.20 -13.26 -0.83
N LEU A 249 -17.00 -13.06 -1.36
CA LEU A 249 -16.63 -11.82 -2.06
C LEU A 249 -17.50 -11.56 -3.30
N ARG A 250 -17.86 -12.61 -4.05
CA ARG A 250 -18.79 -12.50 -5.18
C ARG A 250 -20.20 -12.13 -4.71
N ASP A 251 -20.69 -12.82 -3.70
CA ASP A 251 -22.06 -12.64 -3.19
C ASP A 251 -22.27 -11.21 -2.65
N GLU A 252 -21.22 -10.63 -2.06
CA GLU A 252 -21.19 -9.24 -1.60
C GLU A 252 -20.89 -8.21 -2.70
N GLY A 253 -20.58 -8.65 -3.92
CA GLY A 253 -20.29 -7.75 -5.05
C GLY A 253 -18.94 -7.02 -4.94
N VAL A 254 -17.97 -7.57 -4.22
CA VAL A 254 -16.62 -6.97 -4.08
C VAL A 254 -15.83 -7.18 -5.37
N ASP A 255 -15.95 -6.22 -6.28
CA ASP A 255 -15.33 -6.28 -7.62
C ASP A 255 -14.68 -4.94 -8.04
N PRO A 256 -13.47 -4.66 -7.55
CA PRO A 256 -12.70 -3.48 -7.96
C PRO A 256 -12.53 -3.29 -9.47
N LEU A 257 -12.51 -4.38 -10.24
CA LEU A 257 -12.21 -4.36 -11.68
C LEU A 257 -13.49 -4.38 -12.54
N ALA A 258 -14.68 -4.42 -11.94
CA ALA A 258 -15.92 -4.32 -12.69
C ALA A 258 -15.95 -3.03 -13.54
N PRO A 259 -16.42 -3.07 -14.80
CA PRO A 259 -16.44 -1.89 -15.68
C PRO A 259 -17.11 -0.66 -15.06
N GLU A 260 -18.16 -0.84 -14.28
CA GLU A 260 -18.88 0.21 -13.54
C GLU A 260 -18.03 0.88 -12.45
N ASN A 261 -16.98 0.20 -11.96
CA ASN A 261 -16.06 0.70 -10.93
C ASN A 261 -14.81 1.35 -11.53
N ALA A 262 -14.71 1.50 -12.86
CA ALA A 262 -13.47 1.92 -13.53
C ALA A 262 -12.90 3.27 -13.04
N GLU A 263 -13.74 4.29 -12.86
CA GLU A 263 -13.27 5.59 -12.34
C GLU A 263 -12.86 5.48 -10.86
N ARG A 264 -13.65 4.76 -10.06
CA ARG A 264 -13.31 4.51 -8.63
C ARG A 264 -11.99 3.77 -8.49
N LEU A 265 -11.73 2.77 -9.33
CA LEU A 265 -10.47 2.03 -9.38
C LEU A 265 -9.31 2.94 -9.77
N LYS A 266 -9.49 3.78 -10.79
CA LYS A 266 -8.47 4.73 -11.25
C LYS A 266 -8.07 5.70 -10.15
N ASP A 267 -9.05 6.26 -9.43
CA ASP A 267 -8.79 7.16 -8.30
C ASP A 267 -8.09 6.44 -7.15
N TYR A 268 -8.48 5.20 -6.86
CA TYR A 268 -7.83 4.39 -5.84
C TYR A 268 -6.38 4.03 -6.19
N LEU A 269 -6.10 3.65 -7.44
CA LEU A 269 -4.73 3.38 -7.88
C LEU A 269 -3.85 4.63 -7.82
N LYS A 270 -4.41 5.80 -8.17
CA LYS A 270 -3.73 7.10 -8.00
C LYS A 270 -3.46 7.39 -6.52
N LEU A 271 -4.41 7.12 -5.64
CA LEU A 271 -4.25 7.26 -4.20
C LEU A 271 -3.11 6.36 -3.68
N CYS A 272 -3.11 5.07 -4.02
CA CYS A 272 -2.05 4.15 -3.62
C CYS A 272 -0.67 4.64 -4.10
N TRP A 273 -0.58 5.09 -5.36
CA TRP A 273 0.67 5.63 -5.90
C TRP A 273 1.14 6.87 -5.13
N ASN A 274 0.22 7.80 -4.81
CA ASN A 274 0.54 8.99 -4.03
C ASN A 274 1.01 8.65 -2.61
N HIS A 275 0.46 7.62 -1.97
CA HIS A 275 0.95 7.16 -0.67
C HIS A 275 2.41 6.70 -0.74
N LEU A 276 2.79 5.93 -1.77
CA LEU A 276 4.18 5.52 -1.96
C LEU A 276 5.12 6.72 -2.13
N ILE A 277 4.71 7.71 -2.93
CA ILE A 277 5.45 8.96 -3.13
C ILE A 277 5.65 9.68 -1.79
N ARG A 278 4.58 9.90 -1.03
CA ARG A 278 4.62 10.64 0.23
C ARG A 278 5.48 9.94 1.27
N VAL A 279 5.35 8.62 1.39
CA VAL A 279 6.20 7.82 2.27
C VAL A 279 7.65 7.94 1.86
N HIS A 280 7.98 7.82 0.57
CA HIS A 280 9.35 7.99 0.09
C HIS A 280 9.90 9.39 0.39
N VAL A 281 9.10 10.44 0.19
CA VAL A 281 9.49 11.83 0.51
C VAL A 281 9.83 11.96 2.01
N VAL A 282 8.91 11.54 2.88
CA VAL A 282 9.03 11.73 4.33
C VAL A 282 10.16 10.88 4.92
N THR A 283 10.29 9.62 4.50
CA THR A 283 11.37 8.72 4.96
C THR A 283 12.74 9.20 4.51
N LYS A 284 12.86 9.68 3.27
CA LYS A 284 14.11 10.24 2.75
C LYS A 284 14.50 11.53 3.48
N GLU A 285 13.53 12.40 3.78
CA GLU A 285 13.78 13.61 4.57
C GLU A 285 14.27 13.25 5.98
N ALA A 286 13.70 12.21 6.59
CA ALA A 286 14.10 11.70 7.91
C ALA A 286 15.45 10.96 7.92
N GLY A 287 16.21 10.97 6.80
CA GLY A 287 17.49 10.28 6.68
C GLY A 287 17.37 8.75 6.72
N MET A 288 16.21 8.20 6.36
CA MET A 288 15.97 6.76 6.30
C MET A 288 16.31 6.22 4.90
N ASP A 289 17.08 5.14 4.86
CA ASP A 289 17.38 4.42 3.62
C ASP A 289 16.42 3.24 3.46
N ILE A 290 15.23 3.51 2.91
CA ILE A 290 14.25 2.47 2.63
C ILE A 290 14.70 1.67 1.41
N GLU A 291 14.95 0.37 1.61
CA GLU A 291 15.31 -0.55 0.54
C GLU A 291 14.08 -0.91 -0.33
N TRP A 292 13.59 0.07 -1.10
CA TRP A 292 12.47 -0.09 -2.02
C TRP A 292 12.59 -1.28 -2.98
N PRO A 293 13.77 -1.63 -3.55
CA PRO A 293 13.91 -2.84 -4.34
C PRO A 293 13.50 -4.10 -3.58
N ARG A 294 13.95 -4.24 -2.33
CA ARG A 294 13.59 -5.36 -1.49
C ARG A 294 12.09 -5.34 -1.17
N LEU A 295 11.54 -4.20 -0.77
CA LEU A 295 10.12 -4.10 -0.42
C LEU A 295 9.20 -4.48 -1.60
N VAL A 296 9.50 -4.00 -2.81
CA VAL A 296 8.73 -4.39 -4.03
C VAL A 296 8.86 -5.89 -4.30
N LYS A 297 10.05 -6.47 -4.14
CA LYS A 297 10.27 -7.91 -4.32
C LYS A 297 9.53 -8.74 -3.28
N GLU A 298 9.52 -8.30 -2.02
CA GLU A 298 8.79 -8.93 -0.92
C GLU A 298 7.27 -8.93 -1.16
N GLU A 299 6.70 -7.82 -1.64
CA GLU A 299 5.25 -7.78 -1.94
C GLU A 299 4.88 -8.66 -3.15
N ILE A 300 5.72 -8.71 -4.19
CA ILE A 300 5.53 -9.64 -5.32
C ILE A 300 5.64 -11.10 -4.85
N HIS A 301 6.62 -11.41 -4.00
CA HIS A 301 6.79 -12.72 -3.37
C HIS A 301 5.55 -13.08 -2.53
N TRP A 302 5.04 -12.14 -1.73
CA TRP A 302 3.86 -12.34 -0.89
C TRP A 302 2.62 -12.63 -1.73
N LEU A 303 2.42 -11.92 -2.83
CA LEU A 303 1.25 -12.09 -3.71
C LEU A 303 1.30 -13.40 -4.51
N TRP A 304 2.42 -13.69 -5.17
CA TRP A 304 2.50 -14.76 -6.19
C TRP A 304 3.51 -15.87 -5.88
N GLY A 305 4.09 -15.86 -4.69
CA GLY A 305 4.90 -16.94 -4.15
C GLY A 305 6.42 -16.77 -4.30
N PRO A 306 7.19 -17.63 -3.61
CA PRO A 306 8.63 -17.44 -3.43
C PRO A 306 9.46 -17.51 -4.70
N SER A 307 8.98 -18.25 -5.70
CA SER A 307 9.66 -18.40 -6.99
C SER A 307 9.78 -17.09 -7.77
N ALA A 308 9.02 -16.05 -7.42
CA ALA A 308 9.11 -14.73 -8.06
C ALA A 308 10.53 -14.16 -7.96
N PHE A 309 11.17 -14.28 -6.80
CA PHE A 309 12.54 -13.86 -6.54
C PHE A 309 13.22 -14.90 -5.64
N PRO A 310 13.80 -15.96 -6.21
CA PRO A 310 14.38 -17.07 -5.44
C PRO A 310 15.49 -16.62 -4.47
N ASP A 311 16.25 -15.60 -4.85
CA ASP A 311 17.42 -15.12 -4.11
C ASP A 311 17.07 -13.97 -3.14
N LEU A 312 15.79 -13.70 -2.86
CA LEU A 312 15.37 -12.55 -2.04
C LEU A 312 15.82 -12.66 -0.57
N TYR A 313 15.95 -13.89 -0.06
CA TYR A 313 16.30 -14.17 1.34
C TYR A 313 17.62 -14.93 1.49
N THR A 314 18.42 -15.00 0.42
CA THR A 314 19.74 -15.64 0.39
C THR A 314 20.84 -14.60 0.35
#